data_AF-A0A2S0U5F9-F1
#
_entry.id   AF-A0A2S0U5F9-F1
#
_cell.length_a   1.000
_cell.length_b   1.000
_cell.length_c   1.000
_cell.angle_alpha   90.00
_cell.angle_beta   90.00
_cell.angle_gamma   90.00
#
_symmetry.space_group_name_H-M   'P 1'
#
loop_
_entity.id
_entity.type
_entity.pdbx_description
1 polymer ?
#
loop_
_entity_poly.entity_id
_entity_poly.type
_entity_poly.pdbx_seq_one_letter_code
_entity_poly.pdbx_strand_id
1 'polypeptide(L)'
;MKFTKMMAGLLTFLLVSMAVLPAGASAAATKSLKEVCTITVDKTDLIVSDDYSKGSGYIQLQCDLKQVLYTDISSKAGNPAVVSTMDGIGGVTVKALRPGTSSVTVSANGYDPVQFNFTVADTGTSTGTPADNGSSTDPSSSTEYDPAYLLLLQQTQNYMAQLEKIIPYETKALDTYNKYRYVTSKTRKEAYYAFNGTIIPNYTKFLGSLKTVKTSNSFLAQNHNNYIKGVSLQLQGLTLMKKALYSSKINTNLYKQANAKIDAGRKLLDQYFKGIDKHMAQFE
;
A
#
# COMPACT_ATOMS: atom_id res chain seq x y z
N MET A 1 -10.71 -0.28 -13.98
CA MET A 1 -10.68 0.19 -12.57
C MET A 1 -9.21 0.37 -12.13
N LYS A 2 -8.67 1.59 -12.20
CA LYS A 2 -7.26 1.92 -11.86
C LYS A 2 -7.07 2.42 -10.42
N PHE A 3 -8.16 2.45 -9.63
CA PHE A 3 -8.25 3.13 -8.34
C PHE A 3 -7.46 2.45 -7.22
N THR A 4 -7.53 1.13 -7.13
CA THR A 4 -6.91 0.37 -6.04
C THR A 4 -5.38 0.37 -6.10
N LYS A 5 -4.80 0.54 -7.30
CA LYS A 5 -3.34 0.68 -7.50
C LYS A 5 -2.78 1.99 -6.94
N MET A 6 -3.62 3.02 -6.77
CA MET A 6 -3.14 4.35 -6.34
C MET A 6 -2.99 4.49 -4.82
N MET A 7 -3.78 3.77 -4.03
CA MET A 7 -3.70 3.87 -2.56
C MET A 7 -2.54 3.05 -1.97
N ALA A 8 -2.08 2.01 -2.66
CA ALA A 8 -0.90 1.22 -2.24
C ALA A 8 0.42 2.02 -2.33
N GLY A 9 0.46 3.13 -3.08
CA GLY A 9 1.68 3.94 -3.28
C GLY A 9 2.00 4.92 -2.14
N LEU A 10 1.10 5.08 -1.18
CA LEU A 10 1.22 6.08 -0.12
C LEU A 10 1.60 5.36 1.19
N LEU A 11 2.91 5.17 1.41
CA LEU A 11 3.45 4.43 2.54
C LEU A 11 3.16 5.11 3.89
N THR A 12 2.14 4.64 4.59
CA THR A 12 1.94 4.89 6.02
C THR A 12 2.91 4.04 6.83
N PHE A 13 4.10 4.57 7.13
CA PHE A 13 5.12 3.85 7.91
C PHE A 13 4.78 3.77 9.40
N LEU A 14 4.67 2.56 9.94
CA LEU A 14 4.71 2.27 11.39
C LEU A 14 6.15 2.38 11.96
N LEU A 15 6.27 2.95 13.16
CA LEU A 15 7.49 2.95 13.98
C LEU A 15 7.37 1.90 15.07
N VAL A 16 8.20 0.86 15.01
CA VAL A 16 8.54 0.05 16.19
C VAL A 16 9.68 0.78 16.91
N SER A 17 9.38 1.33 18.10
CA SER A 17 10.42 1.69 19.06
C SER A 17 10.79 0.44 19.85
N MET A 18 11.96 -0.14 19.58
CA MET A 18 12.54 -1.13 20.49
C MET A 18 13.88 -0.65 21.00
N ALA A 19 13.95 -0.59 22.32
CA ALA A 19 15.14 -0.43 23.10
C ALA A 19 15.65 -1.83 23.49
N VAL A 20 16.96 -2.04 23.30
CA VAL A 20 17.89 -2.84 24.17
C VAL A 20 18.11 -4.35 23.87
N LEU A 21 19.32 -4.61 23.34
CA LEU A 21 20.35 -5.65 23.61
C LEU A 21 20.26 -7.11 23.07
N PRO A 22 21.42 -7.80 22.91
CA PRO A 22 21.57 -8.96 22.03
C PRO A 22 21.60 -10.33 22.75
N ALA A 23 21.46 -11.36 21.89
CA ALA A 23 21.89 -12.76 22.00
C ALA A 23 20.99 -13.73 22.77
N GLY A 24 20.52 -14.73 22.01
CA GLY A 24 19.81 -15.91 22.50
C GLY A 24 19.16 -16.64 21.33
N ALA A 25 19.96 -17.17 20.41
CA ALA A 25 19.48 -18.04 19.34
C ALA A 25 18.95 -19.33 19.97
N SER A 26 17.64 -19.40 20.14
CA SER A 26 16.90 -20.65 20.31
C SER A 26 16.05 -20.77 19.06
N ALA A 27 16.28 -21.81 18.25
CA ALA A 27 15.39 -22.15 17.15
C ALA A 27 14.05 -22.61 17.75
N ALA A 28 13.21 -21.63 18.08
CA ALA A 28 11.82 -21.85 18.43
C ALA A 28 11.11 -22.45 17.21
N ALA A 29 10.25 -23.44 17.43
CA ALA A 29 9.35 -23.96 16.41
C ALA A 29 8.66 -22.77 15.72
N THR A 30 8.85 -22.61 14.41
CA THR A 30 8.25 -21.53 13.65
C THR A 30 6.73 -21.71 13.68
N LYS A 31 6.02 -20.70 14.19
CA LYS A 31 4.56 -20.72 14.24
C LYS A 31 4.00 -20.59 12.82
N SER A 32 2.91 -21.27 12.51
CA SER A 32 2.27 -21.08 11.21
C SER A 32 1.60 -19.70 11.14
N LEU A 33 1.63 -19.03 9.98
CA LEU A 33 0.89 -17.79 9.77
C LEU A 33 -0.63 -17.98 10.00
N LYS A 34 -1.15 -19.20 9.78
CA LYS A 34 -2.56 -19.54 10.06
C LYS A 34 -2.94 -19.52 11.54
N GLU A 35 -1.97 -19.57 12.44
CA GLU A 35 -2.22 -19.49 13.89
C GLU A 35 -2.50 -18.05 14.35
N VAL A 36 -2.00 -17.07 13.60
CA VAL A 36 -2.11 -15.63 13.93
C VAL A 36 -2.97 -14.86 12.93
N CYS A 37 -3.30 -15.45 11.79
CA CYS A 37 -4.16 -14.88 10.76
C CYS A 37 -5.26 -15.86 10.35
N THR A 38 -6.50 -15.39 10.33
CA THR A 38 -7.57 -16.03 9.56
C THR A 38 -7.38 -15.64 8.10
N ILE A 39 -7.20 -16.65 7.24
CA ILE A 39 -6.93 -16.44 5.81
C ILE A 39 -8.08 -17.03 5.00
N THR A 40 -8.72 -16.20 4.19
CA THR A 40 -9.79 -16.62 3.26
C THR A 40 -9.40 -16.26 1.83
N VAL A 41 -9.80 -17.08 0.88
CA VAL A 41 -9.59 -16.84 -0.55
C VAL A 41 -10.94 -16.80 -1.22
N ASP A 42 -11.24 -15.72 -1.93
CA ASP A 42 -12.53 -15.54 -2.60
C ASP A 42 -12.72 -16.51 -3.78
N LYS A 43 -11.67 -16.70 -4.60
CA LYS A 43 -11.61 -17.63 -5.73
C LYS A 43 -10.18 -17.88 -6.17
N THR A 44 -9.97 -19.06 -6.74
CA THR A 44 -8.67 -19.54 -7.25
C THR A 44 -8.66 -19.73 -8.75
N ASP A 45 -9.84 -19.83 -9.37
CA ASP A 45 -9.99 -19.92 -10.82
C ASP A 45 -10.25 -18.52 -11.39
N LEU A 46 -9.33 -18.09 -12.26
CA LEU A 46 -9.31 -16.77 -12.87
C LEU A 46 -9.35 -16.90 -14.39
N ILE A 47 -9.73 -15.82 -15.06
CA ILE A 47 -9.66 -15.71 -16.52
C ILE A 47 -8.79 -14.51 -16.85
N VAL A 48 -7.93 -14.60 -17.87
CA VAL A 48 -7.23 -13.41 -18.36
C VAL A 48 -8.27 -12.37 -18.78
N SER A 49 -8.42 -11.30 -18.02
CA SER A 49 -9.45 -10.29 -18.30
C SER A 49 -9.08 -8.95 -17.68
N ASP A 50 -9.52 -7.87 -18.32
CA ASP A 50 -9.48 -6.53 -17.74
C ASP A 50 -10.64 -6.30 -16.75
N ASP A 51 -11.64 -7.19 -16.74
CA ASP A 51 -12.68 -7.25 -15.72
C ASP A 51 -12.10 -7.81 -14.41
N TYR A 52 -12.07 -6.97 -13.38
CA TYR A 52 -11.53 -7.31 -12.07
C TYR A 52 -12.25 -8.50 -11.44
N SER A 53 -13.56 -8.62 -11.65
CA SER A 53 -14.37 -9.71 -11.09
C SER A 53 -14.02 -11.08 -11.68
N LYS A 54 -13.40 -11.14 -12.87
CA LYS A 54 -13.05 -12.37 -13.58
C LYS A 54 -11.54 -12.64 -13.58
N GLY A 55 -10.74 -11.58 -13.67
CA GLY A 55 -9.28 -11.66 -13.80
C GLY A 55 -8.50 -11.41 -12.53
N SER A 56 -9.15 -11.26 -11.37
CA SER A 56 -8.45 -11.09 -10.10
C SER A 56 -9.14 -11.79 -8.95
N GLY A 57 -8.37 -12.50 -8.13
CA GLY A 57 -8.77 -13.04 -6.83
C GLY A 57 -8.14 -12.25 -5.69
N TYR A 58 -8.60 -12.51 -4.47
CA TYR A 58 -8.20 -11.84 -3.25
C TYR A 58 -8.03 -12.86 -2.12
N ILE A 59 -6.84 -12.85 -1.54
CA ILE A 59 -6.51 -13.58 -0.32
C ILE A 59 -6.68 -12.60 0.83
N GLN A 60 -7.78 -12.69 1.56
CA GLN A 60 -8.06 -11.84 2.71
C GLN A 60 -7.35 -12.38 3.95
N LEU A 61 -6.78 -11.46 4.73
CA LEU A 61 -5.99 -11.72 5.93
C LEU A 61 -6.58 -10.94 7.09
N GLN A 62 -7.09 -11.64 8.10
CA GLN A 62 -7.51 -11.05 9.37
C GLN A 62 -6.57 -11.52 10.46
N CYS A 63 -5.59 -10.69 10.81
CA CYS A 63 -4.49 -11.06 11.71
C CYS A 63 -4.60 -10.42 13.09
N ASP A 64 -4.04 -11.09 14.10
CA ASP A 64 -3.75 -10.47 15.40
C ASP A 64 -2.55 -9.51 15.25
N LEU A 65 -2.87 -8.22 15.16
CA LEU A 65 -1.89 -7.15 14.97
C LEU A 65 -0.91 -6.96 16.13
N LYS A 66 -1.12 -7.64 17.27
CA LYS A 66 -0.13 -7.69 18.34
C LYS A 66 1.02 -8.66 18.03
N GLN A 67 0.80 -9.61 17.12
CA GLN A 67 1.73 -10.69 16.78
C GLN A 67 2.34 -10.54 15.38
N VAL A 68 1.55 -10.11 14.40
CA VAL A 68 2.01 -9.88 13.02
C VAL A 68 1.33 -8.66 12.42
N LEU A 69 2.13 -7.71 11.93
CA LEU A 69 1.61 -6.54 11.25
C LEU A 69 1.39 -6.87 9.77
N TYR A 70 0.35 -6.29 9.15
CA TYR A 70 0.14 -6.43 7.71
C TYR A 70 1.33 -5.96 6.87
N THR A 71 2.14 -5.04 7.39
CA THR A 71 3.38 -4.57 6.73
C THR A 71 4.51 -5.58 6.73
N ASP A 72 4.44 -6.58 7.61
CA ASP A 72 5.42 -7.68 7.68
C ASP A 72 5.00 -8.86 6.81
N ILE A 73 3.80 -8.81 6.23
CA ILE A 73 3.27 -9.81 5.30
C ILE A 73 3.68 -9.44 3.88
N SER A 74 4.20 -10.41 3.15
CA SER A 74 4.55 -10.29 1.74
C SER A 74 4.04 -11.48 0.96
N SER A 75 3.78 -11.29 -0.33
CA SER A 75 3.40 -12.38 -1.22
C SER A 75 4.37 -12.56 -2.39
N LYS A 76 4.42 -13.79 -2.89
CA LYS A 76 5.21 -14.15 -4.06
C LYS A 76 4.46 -15.13 -4.95
N ALA A 77 4.33 -14.78 -6.23
CA ALA A 77 3.90 -15.71 -7.25
C ALA A 77 5.01 -16.73 -7.56
N GLY A 78 4.67 -18.02 -7.57
CA GLY A 78 5.57 -19.10 -8.01
C GLY A 78 5.90 -18.98 -9.49
N ASN A 79 4.91 -18.63 -10.32
CA ASN A 79 5.09 -18.27 -11.71
C ASN A 79 4.55 -16.85 -11.99
N PRO A 80 5.43 -15.82 -12.02
CA PRO A 80 5.04 -14.43 -12.23
C PRO A 80 4.61 -14.11 -13.67
N ALA A 81 4.75 -15.06 -14.61
CA ALA A 81 4.25 -14.90 -15.97
C ALA A 81 2.75 -15.25 -16.10
N VAL A 82 2.21 -16.03 -15.14
CA VAL A 82 0.81 -16.50 -15.13
C VAL A 82 -0.05 -15.63 -14.19
N VAL A 83 0.46 -15.31 -13.00
CA VAL A 83 -0.20 -14.39 -12.07
C VAL A 83 0.78 -13.37 -11.49
N SER A 84 0.30 -12.17 -11.18
CA SER A 84 1.01 -11.19 -10.36
C SER A 84 0.31 -11.02 -9.01
N THR A 85 1.07 -10.81 -7.95
CA THR A 85 0.54 -10.51 -6.63
C THR A 85 0.75 -9.05 -6.27
N MET A 86 -0.14 -8.51 -5.44
CA MET A 86 -0.05 -7.15 -4.90
C MET A 86 -0.45 -7.19 -3.44
N ASP A 87 0.51 -6.85 -2.57
CA ASP A 87 0.32 -6.85 -1.13
C ASP A 87 -0.41 -5.59 -0.69
N GLY A 88 -1.52 -5.77 0.03
CA GLY A 88 -2.32 -4.69 0.60
C GLY A 88 -2.46 -4.86 2.11
N ILE A 89 -3.02 -3.84 2.76
CA ILE A 89 -3.41 -3.96 4.16
C ILE A 89 -4.60 -4.93 4.22
N GLY A 90 -4.49 -6.01 4.99
CA GLY A 90 -5.59 -6.96 5.16
C GLY A 90 -5.73 -8.00 4.05
N GLY A 91 -4.81 -8.09 3.08
CA GLY A 91 -4.86 -9.14 2.07
C GLY A 91 -3.93 -8.96 0.88
N VAL A 92 -3.99 -9.92 -0.04
CA VAL A 92 -3.18 -9.99 -1.26
C VAL A 92 -4.10 -10.11 -2.47
N THR A 93 -4.00 -9.17 -3.41
CA THR A 93 -4.67 -9.29 -4.70
C THR A 93 -3.83 -10.15 -5.64
N VAL A 94 -4.47 -11.11 -6.31
CA VAL A 94 -3.85 -12.00 -7.30
C VAL A 94 -4.47 -11.72 -8.66
N LYS A 95 -3.68 -11.21 -9.60
CA LYS A 95 -4.16 -10.87 -10.96
C LYS A 95 -3.69 -11.90 -11.97
N ALA A 96 -4.61 -12.38 -12.80
CA ALA A 96 -4.32 -13.19 -13.98
C ALA A 96 -3.58 -12.39 -15.06
N LEU A 97 -2.51 -12.96 -15.61
CA LEU A 97 -1.71 -12.39 -16.69
C LEU A 97 -1.73 -13.24 -17.96
N ARG A 98 -1.61 -14.55 -17.80
CA ARG A 98 -1.61 -15.53 -18.90
C ARG A 98 -2.26 -16.82 -18.45
N PRO A 99 -2.84 -17.62 -19.38
CA PRO A 99 -3.36 -18.93 -19.04
C PRO A 99 -2.28 -19.84 -18.47
N GLY A 100 -2.66 -20.70 -17.53
CA GLY A 100 -1.76 -21.62 -16.84
C GLY A 100 -2.04 -21.72 -15.35
N THR A 101 -1.18 -22.42 -14.62
CA THR A 101 -1.28 -22.54 -13.16
C THR A 101 -0.10 -21.85 -12.48
N SER A 102 -0.35 -21.29 -11.30
CA SER A 102 0.67 -20.66 -10.47
C SER A 102 0.26 -20.74 -9.02
N SER A 103 1.24 -20.82 -8.12
CA SER A 103 0.98 -20.69 -6.70
C SER A 103 1.28 -19.26 -6.22
N VAL A 104 0.61 -18.84 -5.16
CA VAL A 104 0.89 -17.61 -4.42
C VAL A 104 1.25 -17.98 -3.00
N THR A 105 2.45 -17.58 -2.59
CA THR A 105 2.98 -17.83 -1.25
C THR A 105 2.89 -16.55 -0.44
N VAL A 106 2.18 -16.57 0.68
CA VAL A 106 2.06 -15.48 1.65
C VAL A 106 2.97 -15.77 2.84
N SER A 107 3.85 -14.84 3.18
CA SER A 107 4.92 -15.04 4.17
C SER A 107 5.01 -13.87 5.14
N ALA A 108 5.39 -14.13 6.38
CA ALA A 108 5.76 -13.10 7.36
C ALA A 108 7.00 -13.53 8.15
N ASN A 109 7.80 -12.56 8.59
CA ASN A 109 9.03 -12.85 9.34
C ASN A 109 8.73 -13.61 10.64
N GLY A 110 9.38 -14.76 10.83
CA GLY A 110 9.19 -15.60 12.01
C GLY A 110 7.99 -16.55 11.95
N TYR A 111 7.30 -16.63 10.80
CA TYR A 111 6.17 -17.54 10.58
C TYR A 111 6.39 -18.45 9.38
N ASP A 112 5.84 -19.66 9.43
CA ASP A 112 5.80 -20.54 8.26
C ASP A 112 4.83 -19.99 7.20
N PRO A 113 5.25 -19.93 5.93
CA PRO A 113 4.46 -19.34 4.85
C PRO A 113 3.27 -20.22 4.47
N VAL A 114 2.25 -19.59 3.89
CA VAL A 114 1.03 -20.27 3.41
C VAL A 114 0.94 -20.14 1.89
N GLN A 115 0.66 -21.24 1.21
CA GLN A 115 0.58 -21.30 -0.24
C GLN A 115 -0.85 -21.57 -0.72
N PHE A 116 -1.24 -20.87 -1.80
CA PHE A 116 -2.52 -21.02 -2.48
C PHE A 116 -2.27 -21.25 -3.97
N ASN A 117 -3.05 -22.15 -4.59
CA ASN A 117 -2.91 -22.45 -6.01
C ASN A 117 -3.98 -21.70 -6.81
N PHE A 118 -3.59 -21.14 -7.94
CA PHE A 118 -4.46 -20.43 -8.87
C PHE A 118 -4.39 -21.07 -10.25
N THR A 119 -5.54 -21.16 -10.91
CA THR A 119 -5.69 -21.58 -12.30
C THR A 119 -6.16 -20.40 -13.12
N VAL A 120 -5.52 -20.13 -14.25
CA VAL A 120 -5.90 -19.05 -15.17
C VAL A 120 -6.31 -19.65 -16.50
N ALA A 121 -7.53 -19.37 -16.94
CA ALA A 121 -8.05 -19.72 -18.25
C ALA A 121 -7.91 -18.55 -19.25
N ASP A 122 -7.93 -18.86 -20.54
CA ASP A 122 -7.99 -17.85 -21.60
C ASP A 122 -9.43 -17.31 -21.76
N THR A 123 -9.55 -16.10 -22.27
CA THR A 123 -10.82 -15.41 -22.61
C THR A 123 -11.77 -16.22 -23.48
N GLY A 124 -11.28 -17.28 -24.16
CA GLY A 124 -12.03 -18.04 -25.16
C GLY A 124 -12.25 -19.52 -24.87
N THR A 125 -12.00 -20.05 -23.67
CA THR A 125 -12.13 -21.50 -23.44
C THR A 125 -12.86 -21.83 -22.14
N SER A 126 -14.19 -21.73 -22.17
CA SER A 126 -15.02 -22.67 -21.40
C SER A 126 -15.08 -23.98 -22.16
N THR A 127 -14.29 -24.98 -21.75
CA THR A 127 -14.54 -26.37 -22.15
C THR A 127 -15.75 -26.87 -21.37
N GLY A 128 -16.93 -26.81 -22.00
CA GLY A 128 -18.16 -27.42 -21.48
C GLY A 128 -18.31 -28.89 -21.88
N THR A 129 -19.38 -29.52 -21.41
CA THR A 129 -20.18 -30.51 -22.16
C THR A 129 -21.58 -30.64 -21.51
N PRO A 130 -22.62 -31.13 -22.22
CA PRO A 130 -23.78 -30.29 -22.54
C PRO A 130 -25.15 -30.93 -22.23
N ALA A 131 -26.19 -30.14 -22.56
CA ALA A 131 -27.62 -30.45 -22.68
C ALA A 131 -28.44 -30.34 -21.39
N ASP A 132 -29.22 -29.27 -21.27
CA ASP A 132 -30.62 -29.40 -21.66
C ASP A 132 -31.23 -28.05 -22.08
N ASN A 133 -32.17 -28.16 -22.99
CA ASN A 133 -32.85 -27.13 -23.73
C ASN A 133 -33.88 -26.44 -22.82
N GLY A 134 -33.65 -25.18 -22.46
CA GLY A 134 -34.55 -24.44 -21.57
C GLY A 134 -34.57 -22.96 -21.91
N SER A 135 -35.62 -22.56 -22.62
CA SER A 135 -36.00 -21.18 -22.88
C SER A 135 -35.81 -20.28 -21.65
N SER A 136 -35.04 -19.20 -21.82
CA SER A 136 -35.12 -18.03 -20.95
C SER A 136 -34.75 -16.81 -21.78
N THR A 137 -35.76 -16.00 -22.07
CA THR A 137 -35.63 -14.56 -22.32
C THR A 137 -34.59 -13.97 -21.38
N ASP A 138 -33.51 -13.43 -21.95
CA ASP A 138 -32.52 -12.60 -21.25
C ASP A 138 -33.11 -11.18 -21.12
N PRO A 139 -33.53 -10.73 -19.92
CA PRO A 139 -33.74 -9.31 -19.72
C PRO A 139 -32.37 -8.69 -19.57
N SER A 140 -31.86 -8.12 -20.66
CA SER A 140 -30.78 -7.13 -20.63
C SER A 140 -31.12 -6.07 -19.57
N SER A 141 -30.62 -6.24 -18.35
CA SER A 141 -30.75 -5.25 -17.29
C SER A 141 -29.65 -4.23 -17.50
N SER A 142 -29.94 -3.22 -18.32
CA SER A 142 -29.21 -1.96 -18.28
C SER A 142 -29.49 -1.30 -16.93
N THR A 143 -28.71 -1.64 -15.91
CA THR A 143 -28.67 -0.86 -14.66
C THR A 143 -27.99 0.46 -14.99
N GLU A 144 -28.80 1.45 -15.34
CA GLU A 144 -28.36 2.83 -15.48
C GLU A 144 -27.94 3.33 -14.10
N TYR A 145 -26.64 3.54 -13.91
CA TYR A 145 -26.11 4.07 -12.66
C TYR A 145 -26.64 5.48 -12.40
N ASP A 146 -26.99 5.78 -11.16
CA ASP A 146 -27.40 7.13 -10.73
C ASP A 146 -26.37 8.19 -11.20
N PRO A 147 -26.80 9.25 -11.90
CA PRO A 147 -25.93 10.35 -12.30
C PRO A 147 -25.10 10.94 -11.14
N ALA A 148 -25.62 10.95 -9.91
CA ALA A 148 -24.87 11.41 -8.74
C ALA A 148 -23.72 10.45 -8.38
N TYR A 149 -23.92 9.14 -8.50
CA TYR A 149 -22.89 8.13 -8.30
C TYR A 149 -21.77 8.24 -9.35
N LEU A 150 -22.14 8.43 -10.63
CA LEU A 150 -21.17 8.62 -11.72
C LEU A 150 -20.34 9.89 -11.53
N LEU A 151 -20.96 10.98 -11.08
CA LEU A 151 -20.26 12.23 -10.76
C LEU A 151 -19.29 12.04 -9.58
N LEU A 152 -19.72 11.37 -8.52
CA LEU A 152 -18.90 11.06 -7.35
C LEU A 152 -17.68 10.21 -7.73
N LEU A 153 -17.90 9.17 -8.54
CA LEU A 153 -16.85 8.32 -9.08
C LEU A 153 -15.87 9.19 -9.86
N GLN A 154 -16.33 9.94 -10.88
CA GLN A 154 -15.48 10.80 -11.73
C GLN A 154 -14.64 11.80 -10.91
N GLN A 155 -15.22 12.46 -9.91
CA GLN A 155 -14.49 13.39 -9.04
C GLN A 155 -13.37 12.69 -8.25
N THR A 156 -13.67 11.50 -7.74
CA THR A 156 -12.67 10.63 -7.09
C THR A 156 -11.59 10.25 -8.07
N GLN A 157 -11.97 9.96 -9.32
CA GLN A 157 -11.03 9.60 -10.37
C GLN A 157 -10.04 10.69 -10.71
N ASN A 158 -10.55 11.89 -10.89
CA ASN A 158 -9.75 13.06 -11.18
C ASN A 158 -8.84 13.44 -10.02
N TYR A 159 -9.32 13.31 -8.78
CA TYR A 159 -8.51 13.57 -7.59
C TYR A 159 -7.33 12.60 -7.49
N MET A 160 -7.58 11.29 -7.57
CA MET A 160 -6.50 10.31 -7.48
C MET A 160 -5.53 10.50 -8.65
N ALA A 161 -5.99 10.60 -9.89
CA ALA A 161 -5.09 10.76 -11.05
C ALA A 161 -4.12 11.96 -10.95
N GLN A 162 -4.47 13.01 -10.21
CA GLN A 162 -3.55 14.10 -9.88
C GLN A 162 -2.48 13.68 -8.87
N LEU A 163 -2.84 12.91 -7.84
CA LEU A 163 -1.91 12.34 -6.87
C LEU A 163 -0.90 11.39 -7.54
N GLU A 164 -1.30 10.60 -8.54
CA GLU A 164 -0.39 9.64 -9.24
C GLU A 164 0.85 10.33 -9.76
N LYS A 165 0.64 11.52 -10.33
CA LYS A 165 1.68 12.29 -11.01
C LYS A 165 2.74 12.81 -10.06
N ILE A 166 2.44 12.86 -8.75
CA ILE A 166 3.31 13.45 -7.73
C ILE A 166 3.94 12.40 -6.81
N ILE A 167 3.34 11.21 -6.69
CA ILE A 167 3.85 10.08 -5.88
C ILE A 167 5.34 9.78 -6.14
N PRO A 168 5.87 9.78 -7.38
CA PRO A 168 7.29 9.47 -7.61
C PRO A 168 8.28 10.34 -6.83
N TYR A 169 7.92 11.59 -6.48
CA TYR A 169 8.75 12.44 -5.62
C TYR A 169 8.77 11.95 -4.17
N GLU A 170 7.62 11.57 -3.63
CA GLU A 170 7.51 11.01 -2.28
C GLU A 170 8.23 9.66 -2.22
N THR A 171 7.98 8.75 -3.16
CA THR A 171 8.65 7.44 -3.24
C THR A 171 10.16 7.59 -3.21
N LYS A 172 10.74 8.45 -4.06
CA LYS A 172 12.19 8.66 -4.09
C LYS A 172 12.75 9.20 -2.77
N ALA A 173 12.02 10.11 -2.12
CA ALA A 173 12.41 10.63 -0.82
C ALA A 173 12.36 9.55 0.27
N LEU A 174 11.29 8.76 0.33
CA LEU A 174 11.07 7.72 1.32
C LEU A 174 12.02 6.54 1.13
N ASP A 175 12.24 6.07 -0.10
CA ASP A 175 13.20 5.01 -0.40
C ASP A 175 14.61 5.37 0.06
N THR A 176 14.98 6.64 -0.13
CA THR A 176 16.28 7.15 0.34
C THR A 176 16.30 7.29 1.86
N TYR A 177 15.23 7.82 2.46
CA TYR A 177 15.09 7.93 3.91
C TYR A 177 15.22 6.56 4.58
N ASN A 178 14.59 5.52 4.04
CA ASN A 178 14.60 4.17 4.61
C ASN A 178 16.00 3.57 4.67
N LYS A 179 16.86 3.86 3.69
CA LYS A 179 18.27 3.44 3.71
C LYS A 179 19.08 4.11 4.83
N TYR A 180 18.68 5.31 5.26
CA TYR A 180 19.37 6.11 6.27
C TYR A 180 18.53 6.34 7.54
N ARG A 181 17.52 5.49 7.77
CA ARG A 181 16.61 5.62 8.92
C ARG A 181 17.35 5.47 10.24
N TYR A 182 18.32 4.56 10.30
CA TYR A 182 19.18 4.36 11.46
C TYR A 182 20.53 5.05 11.25
N VAL A 183 20.75 6.16 11.95
CA VAL A 183 21.96 6.96 11.81
C VAL A 183 22.87 6.74 13.02
N THR A 184 24.10 6.31 12.74
CA THR A 184 25.17 6.19 13.73
C THR A 184 26.21 7.27 13.50
N SER A 185 27.15 7.44 14.42
CA SER A 185 28.31 8.35 14.19
C SER A 185 29.07 8.01 12.90
N LYS A 186 29.15 6.72 12.53
CA LYS A 186 29.83 6.25 11.32
C LYS A 186 29.07 6.62 10.05
N THR A 187 27.74 6.43 10.04
CA THR A 187 26.88 6.67 8.86
C THR A 187 26.31 8.08 8.78
N ARG A 188 26.53 8.93 9.80
CA ARG A 188 26.00 10.30 9.89
C ARG A 188 26.33 11.16 8.67
N LYS A 189 27.55 11.10 8.15
CA LYS A 189 27.96 11.94 7.01
C LYS A 189 27.15 11.59 5.76
N GLU A 190 26.99 10.31 5.48
CA GLU A 190 26.24 9.79 4.35
C GLU A 190 24.76 10.12 4.49
N ALA A 191 24.20 9.93 5.69
CA ALA A 191 22.84 10.34 6.00
C ALA A 191 22.63 11.85 5.76
N TYR A 192 23.53 12.71 6.26
CA TYR A 192 23.44 14.16 6.00
C TYR A 192 23.36 14.48 4.50
N TYR A 193 24.21 13.86 3.68
CA TYR A 193 24.19 14.08 2.24
C TYR A 193 22.91 13.54 1.59
N ALA A 194 22.40 12.39 2.02
CA ALA A 194 21.13 11.85 1.56
C ALA A 194 19.96 12.80 1.88
N PHE A 195 19.91 13.34 3.10
CA PHE A 195 18.92 14.32 3.51
C PHE A 195 19.01 15.61 2.68
N ASN A 196 20.21 16.13 2.47
CA ASN A 196 20.43 17.39 1.77
C ASN A 196 20.20 17.28 0.25
N GLY A 197 20.67 16.20 -0.38
CA GLY A 197 20.71 16.06 -1.84
C GLY A 197 19.56 15.27 -2.44
N THR A 198 18.82 14.48 -1.66
CA THR A 198 17.75 13.62 -2.20
C THR A 198 16.46 13.72 -1.41
N ILE A 199 16.47 13.47 -0.11
CA ILE A 199 15.24 13.37 0.68
C ILE A 199 14.51 14.72 0.71
N ILE A 200 15.13 15.79 1.22
CA ILE A 200 14.47 17.10 1.36
C ILE A 200 14.07 17.70 0.00
N PRO A 201 14.91 17.71 -1.06
CA PRO A 201 14.51 18.27 -2.34
C PRO A 201 13.28 17.57 -2.95
N ASN A 202 13.26 16.22 -2.96
CA ASN A 202 12.13 15.48 -3.51
C ASN A 202 10.87 15.65 -2.65
N TYR A 203 11.00 15.60 -1.32
CA TYR A 203 9.88 15.80 -0.40
C TYR A 203 9.31 17.23 -0.45
N THR A 204 10.17 18.23 -0.70
CA THR A 204 9.75 19.62 -0.94
C THR A 204 8.96 19.75 -2.23
N LYS A 205 9.46 19.14 -3.32
CA LYS A 205 8.76 19.12 -4.61
C LYS A 205 7.41 18.41 -4.49
N PHE A 206 7.38 17.29 -3.77
CA PHE A 206 6.17 16.57 -3.45
C PHE A 206 5.14 17.46 -2.74
N LEU A 207 5.50 18.10 -1.62
CA LEU A 207 4.60 19.02 -0.90
C LEU A 207 4.13 20.19 -1.78
N GLY A 208 5.03 20.75 -2.59
CA GLY A 208 4.72 21.81 -3.54
C GLY A 208 3.64 21.38 -4.53
N SER A 209 3.81 20.22 -5.15
CA SER A 209 2.83 19.67 -6.09
C SER A 209 1.54 19.21 -5.41
N LEU A 210 1.62 18.65 -4.20
CA LEU A 210 0.45 18.23 -3.42
C LEU A 210 -0.51 19.39 -3.19
N LYS A 211 0.00 20.59 -2.86
CA LYS A 211 -0.81 21.81 -2.68
C LYS A 211 -1.53 22.29 -3.94
N THR A 212 -1.15 21.79 -5.13
CA THR A 212 -1.80 22.14 -6.40
C THR A 212 -2.93 21.20 -6.78
N VAL A 213 -3.08 20.08 -6.09
CA VAL A 213 -4.14 19.10 -6.34
C VAL A 213 -5.49 19.70 -5.95
N LYS A 214 -6.45 19.61 -6.86
CA LYS A 214 -7.80 20.16 -6.67
C LYS A 214 -8.86 19.09 -6.79
N THR A 215 -9.96 19.29 -6.07
CA THR A 215 -11.17 18.47 -6.17
C THR A 215 -12.39 19.33 -5.88
N SER A 216 -13.49 19.07 -6.59
CA SER A 216 -14.79 19.68 -6.31
C SER A 216 -15.58 18.92 -5.23
N ASN A 217 -15.10 17.74 -4.82
CA ASN A 217 -15.71 16.97 -3.75
C ASN A 217 -15.29 17.52 -2.38
N SER A 218 -16.25 17.98 -1.59
CA SER A 218 -15.99 18.62 -0.29
C SER A 218 -15.34 17.68 0.73
N PHE A 219 -15.72 16.40 0.74
CA PHE A 219 -15.13 15.39 1.62
C PHE A 219 -13.65 15.13 1.28
N LEU A 220 -13.34 14.96 -0.01
CA LEU A 220 -11.96 14.79 -0.48
C LEU A 220 -11.13 16.06 -0.19
N ALA A 221 -11.70 17.25 -0.39
CA ALA A 221 -11.01 18.52 -0.08
C ALA A 221 -10.69 18.64 1.42
N GLN A 222 -11.62 18.27 2.29
CA GLN A 222 -11.41 18.29 3.74
C GLN A 222 -10.27 17.35 4.16
N ASN A 223 -10.26 16.11 3.64
CA ASN A 223 -9.21 15.15 3.93
C ASN A 223 -7.86 15.57 3.32
N HIS A 224 -7.85 16.13 2.12
CA HIS A 224 -6.64 16.63 1.46
C HIS A 224 -5.89 17.68 2.30
N ASN A 225 -6.61 18.50 3.07
CA ASN A 225 -5.98 19.43 4.01
C ASN A 225 -5.17 18.73 5.11
N ASN A 226 -5.63 17.56 5.59
CA ASN A 226 -4.85 16.74 6.52
C ASN A 226 -3.59 16.17 5.85
N TYR A 227 -3.69 15.79 4.57
CA TYR A 227 -2.53 15.34 3.81
C TYR A 227 -1.47 16.43 3.70
N ILE A 228 -1.84 17.64 3.27
CA ILE A 228 -0.92 18.79 3.17
C ILE A 228 -0.28 19.10 4.54
N LYS A 229 -1.07 19.14 5.62
CA LYS A 229 -0.56 19.42 6.96
C LYS A 229 0.40 18.33 7.45
N GLY A 230 0.08 17.06 7.21
CA GLY A 230 0.91 15.91 7.55
C GLY A 230 2.27 15.95 6.87
N VAL A 231 2.27 16.10 5.54
CA VAL A 231 3.49 16.23 4.72
C VAL A 231 4.28 17.48 5.11
N SER A 232 3.63 18.59 5.43
CA SER A 232 4.32 19.79 5.87
C SER A 232 5.07 19.58 7.20
N LEU A 233 4.47 18.89 8.17
CA LEU A 233 5.13 18.54 9.42
C LEU A 233 6.28 17.56 9.20
N GLN A 234 6.10 16.56 8.34
CA GLN A 234 7.19 15.64 7.98
C GLN A 234 8.35 16.40 7.33
N LEU A 235 8.11 17.34 6.41
CA LEU A 235 9.17 18.16 5.81
C LEU A 235 9.92 19.02 6.84
N GLN A 236 9.21 19.61 7.80
CA GLN A 236 9.84 20.33 8.92
C GLN A 236 10.75 19.40 9.73
N GLY A 237 10.27 18.18 10.03
CA GLY A 237 11.05 17.16 10.72
C GLY A 237 12.28 16.71 9.95
N LEU A 238 12.14 16.42 8.64
CA LEU A 238 13.28 16.07 7.76
C LEU A 238 14.32 17.20 7.71
N THR A 239 13.88 18.46 7.72
CA THR A 239 14.76 19.63 7.76
C THR A 239 15.52 19.73 9.09
N LEU A 240 14.86 19.47 10.22
CA LEU A 240 15.50 19.39 11.53
C LEU A 240 16.48 18.22 11.60
N MET A 241 16.13 17.08 11.00
CA MET A 241 17.01 15.91 10.91
C MET A 241 18.30 16.26 10.18
N LYS A 242 18.23 16.94 9.02
CA LYS A 242 19.42 17.45 8.34
C LYS A 242 20.29 18.31 9.26
N LYS A 243 19.69 19.26 9.97
CA LYS A 243 20.42 20.13 10.91
C LYS A 243 21.07 19.31 12.03
N ALA A 244 20.40 18.28 12.54
CA ALA A 244 20.93 17.40 13.57
C ALA A 244 22.19 16.63 13.12
N LEU A 245 22.31 16.36 11.82
CA LEU A 245 23.39 15.56 11.23
C LEU A 245 24.54 16.41 10.66
N TYR A 246 24.42 17.75 10.67
CA TYR A 246 25.37 18.66 10.00
C TYR A 246 26.78 18.61 10.61
N SER A 247 26.87 18.66 11.94
CA SER A 247 28.14 18.68 12.67
C SER A 247 28.83 17.31 12.73
N SER A 248 30.05 17.28 13.26
CA SER A 248 30.81 16.04 13.50
C SER A 248 30.13 15.07 14.48
N LYS A 249 29.32 15.60 15.40
CA LYS A 249 28.47 14.84 16.32
C LYS A 249 26.99 15.04 15.98
N ILE A 250 26.18 14.02 16.24
CA ILE A 250 24.71 14.10 16.09
C ILE A 250 24.17 15.01 17.20
N ASN A 251 23.42 16.05 16.84
CA ASN A 251 22.69 16.86 17.80
C ASN A 251 21.40 16.12 18.21
N THR A 252 21.44 15.47 19.37
CA THR A 252 20.35 14.63 19.88
C THR A 252 19.07 15.40 20.17
N ASN A 253 19.16 16.68 20.54
CA ASN A 253 17.98 17.54 20.77
C ASN A 253 17.23 17.82 19.45
N LEU A 254 17.95 18.22 18.40
CA LEU A 254 17.37 18.41 17.08
C LEU A 254 16.86 17.10 16.49
N TYR A 255 17.55 15.99 16.74
CA TYR A 255 17.12 14.65 16.31
C TYR A 255 15.78 14.26 16.95
N LYS A 256 15.61 14.47 18.26
CA LYS A 256 14.34 14.23 18.97
C LYS A 256 13.22 15.13 18.45
N GLN A 257 13.48 16.43 18.25
CA GLN A 257 12.50 17.36 17.69
C GLN A 257 12.09 16.99 16.26
N ALA A 258 13.04 16.53 15.44
CA ALA A 258 12.78 16.02 14.10
C ALA A 258 11.80 14.86 14.11
N ASN A 259 12.05 13.85 14.96
CA ASN A 259 11.17 12.68 15.08
C ASN A 259 9.78 13.07 15.58
N ALA A 260 9.68 13.94 16.59
CA ALA A 260 8.38 14.43 17.07
C ALA A 260 7.56 15.11 15.97
N LYS A 261 8.20 15.88 15.07
CA LYS A 261 7.54 16.49 13.92
C LYS A 261 7.11 15.46 12.88
N ILE A 262 7.96 14.47 12.58
CA ILE A 262 7.63 13.38 11.65
C ILE A 262 6.43 12.57 12.18
N ASP A 263 6.41 12.26 13.48
CA ASP A 263 5.34 11.52 14.14
C ASP A 263 4.03 12.29 14.18
N ALA A 264 4.08 13.60 14.47
CA ALA A 264 2.90 14.45 14.39
C ALA A 264 2.34 14.52 12.96
N GLY A 265 3.23 14.58 11.96
CA GLY A 265 2.84 14.50 10.56
C GLY A 265 2.17 13.18 10.21
N ARG A 266 2.73 12.04 10.69
CA ARG A 266 2.15 10.71 10.48
C ARG A 266 0.71 10.63 10.96
N LYS A 267 0.40 11.11 12.18
CA LYS A 267 -0.97 11.08 12.72
C LYS A 267 -2.00 11.76 11.80
N LEU A 268 -1.61 12.83 11.11
CA LEU A 268 -2.47 13.51 10.14
C LEU A 268 -2.59 12.73 8.83
N LEU A 269 -1.52 12.06 8.40
CA LEU A 269 -1.58 11.14 7.26
C LEU A 269 -2.50 9.96 7.56
N ASP A 270 -2.40 9.36 8.75
CA ASP A 270 -3.30 8.28 9.19
C ASP A 270 -4.77 8.70 9.12
N GLN A 271 -5.08 9.95 9.49
CA GLN A 271 -6.43 10.50 9.38
C GLN A 271 -6.86 10.68 7.92
N TYR A 272 -5.96 11.20 7.08
CA TYR A 272 -6.20 11.31 5.64
C TYR A 272 -6.53 9.95 5.03
N PHE A 273 -5.71 8.93 5.30
CA PHE A 273 -5.89 7.57 4.79
C PHE A 273 -7.22 6.96 5.18
N LYS A 274 -7.53 6.96 6.48
CA LYS A 274 -8.82 6.46 6.99
C LYS A 274 -10.00 7.19 6.35
N GLY A 275 -9.85 8.50 6.10
CA GLY A 275 -10.84 9.29 5.39
C GLY A 275 -11.04 8.82 3.95
N ILE A 276 -9.95 8.62 3.22
CA ILE A 276 -10.02 8.12 1.85
C ILE A 276 -10.56 6.68 1.82
N ASP A 277 -10.15 5.78 2.71
CA ASP A 277 -10.67 4.41 2.78
C ASP A 277 -12.19 4.42 2.95
N LYS A 278 -12.69 5.26 3.88
CA LYS A 278 -14.13 5.46 4.08
C LYS A 278 -14.84 6.02 2.84
N HIS A 279 -14.17 6.88 2.07
CA HIS A 279 -14.70 7.39 0.81
C HIS A 279 -14.77 6.32 -0.27
N MET A 280 -13.74 5.48 -0.35
CA MET A 280 -13.64 4.42 -1.35
C MET A 280 -14.63 3.28 -1.10
N ALA A 281 -14.97 3.00 0.16
CA ALA A 281 -15.99 2.02 0.53
C ALA A 281 -17.42 2.34 0.02
N GLN A 282 -17.64 3.54 -0.55
CA GLN A 282 -18.93 3.89 -1.19
C GLN A 282 -19.06 3.33 -2.62
N PHE A 283 -17.99 2.75 -3.18
CA PHE A 283 -17.96 2.18 -4.53
C PHE A 283 -17.86 0.63 -4.52
N GLU A 284 -17.95 0.03 -3.32
CA GLU A 284 -18.00 -1.41 -3.08
C GLU A 284 -19.45 -1.86 -2.90
#